data_AF-A0A2J6RV45-F1
#
_entry.id   AF-A0A2J6RV45-F1
#
_cell.length_a   1.000
_cell.length_b   1.000
_cell.length_c   1.000
_cell.angle_alpha   90.00
_cell.angle_beta   90.00
_cell.angle_gamma   90.00
#
_symmetry.space_group_name_H-M   'P 1'
#
loop_
_entity.id
_entity.type
_entity.pdbx_description
1 polymer ?
#
loop_
_entity_poly.entity_id
_entity_poly.type
_entity_poly.pdbx_seq_one_letter_code
_entity_poly.pdbx_strand_id
1 'polypeptide(L)'
;MEISIKDNAEPSELVLQVLTQHLPYSLSILRRLQFMKTPGGRKTPDSHILSTFDTQTSGKDFLVAFLDFSRGPDTEMWVYSSLENPTDPGHEAVCEQQVLKLLARVREIEKVYEAQRATPGILLIGALHKKIFQLLQKHSLVKTQTPEHFKFLFRVENLPPGKELPDGLSWSSIKQSDIPLVLSRTSIPYQARLLKLNPSMSIETSVGIPIAWAFLGPDGSLKVLHCEEEYRGRGFAKAVVLKLFHERSVDIVKDGLFHADVGVENFQSQGVCRSLNGTIEWSVYYQVIAEMKAATASEIALAKQMASIIAQMGSDIQSGGSQIASTLESAAITLEAPDTVILTQDLQSTYEYAQSAMATFEQQASAAATAFSAQTAAMTEAERLAAEAALQPFLTPMVAYAKAVQGDGSAQATAAMAGLASAASQCAALVESLNQILGISTS
;
A
#
# COMPACT_ATOMS: atom_id res chain seq x y z
N MET A 1 -11.34 -8.69 -10.37
CA MET A 1 -10.76 -7.73 -11.34
C MET A 1 -9.27 -7.65 -11.01
N GLU A 2 -8.39 -7.86 -11.99
CA GLU A 2 -6.94 -7.88 -11.74
C GLU A 2 -6.44 -6.45 -11.47
N ILE A 3 -5.77 -6.24 -10.32
CA ILE A 3 -5.19 -4.95 -9.96
C ILE A 3 -3.82 -4.81 -10.63
N SER A 4 -3.70 -3.88 -11.57
CA SER A 4 -2.46 -3.53 -12.29
C SER A 4 -1.98 -2.14 -11.87
N ILE A 5 -0.70 -2.02 -11.54
CA ILE A 5 -0.05 -0.73 -11.27
C ILE A 5 0.63 -0.25 -12.55
N LYS A 6 0.13 0.84 -13.11
CA LYS A 6 0.74 1.54 -14.25
C LYS A 6 1.92 2.37 -13.76
N ASP A 7 2.92 2.52 -14.61
CA ASP A 7 4.18 3.20 -14.31
C ASP A 7 4.51 4.18 -15.43
N ASN A 8 4.35 5.47 -15.14
CA ASN A 8 4.46 6.54 -16.13
C ASN A 8 5.55 7.54 -15.73
N ALA A 9 6.21 8.13 -16.73
CA ALA A 9 7.24 9.16 -16.52
C ALA A 9 6.65 10.57 -16.26
N GLU A 10 5.36 10.77 -16.56
CA GLU A 10 4.61 12.03 -16.38
C GLU A 10 3.17 11.73 -15.95
N PRO A 11 2.51 12.63 -15.20
CA PRO A 11 1.14 12.41 -14.78
C PRO A 11 0.21 12.70 -15.96
N SER A 12 -0.74 11.80 -16.21
CA SER A 12 -1.78 12.07 -17.21
C SER A 12 -2.70 13.20 -16.74
N GLU A 13 -3.35 13.86 -17.70
CA GLU A 13 -4.36 14.88 -17.38
C GLU A 13 -5.49 14.31 -16.53
N LEU A 14 -5.89 13.07 -16.81
CA LEU A 14 -6.91 12.35 -16.04
C LEU A 14 -6.48 12.12 -14.59
N VAL A 15 -5.23 11.72 -14.33
CA VAL A 15 -4.71 11.56 -12.97
C VAL A 15 -4.80 12.88 -12.20
N LEU A 16 -4.39 14.00 -12.81
CA LEU A 16 -4.47 15.31 -12.18
C LEU A 16 -5.92 15.74 -11.92
N GLN A 17 -6.83 15.46 -12.86
CA GLN A 17 -8.25 15.76 -12.73
C GLN A 17 -8.89 14.97 -11.58
N VAL A 18 -8.67 13.67 -11.52
CA VAL A 18 -9.20 12.79 -10.46
C VAL A 18 -8.67 13.20 -9.09
N LEU A 19 -7.36 13.46 -8.98
CA LEU A 19 -6.79 13.98 -7.73
C LEU A 19 -7.40 15.33 -7.35
N THR A 20 -7.67 16.22 -8.30
CA THR A 20 -8.33 17.51 -8.02
C THR A 20 -9.74 17.32 -7.46
N GLN A 21 -10.51 16.36 -7.98
CA GLN A 21 -11.85 16.02 -7.46
C GLN A 21 -11.83 15.45 -6.04
N HIS A 22 -10.71 14.86 -5.64
CA HIS A 22 -10.49 14.26 -4.32
C HIS A 22 -9.84 15.22 -3.31
N LEU A 23 -9.70 16.50 -3.65
CA LEU A 23 -9.28 17.51 -2.68
C LEU A 23 -10.31 17.63 -1.54
N PRO A 24 -9.86 17.86 -0.30
CA PRO A 24 -8.48 18.18 0.07
C PRO A 24 -7.56 16.97 0.33
N TYR A 25 -8.08 15.75 0.38
CA TYR A 25 -7.34 14.58 0.88
C TYR A 25 -6.18 14.16 -0.03
N SER A 26 -6.32 14.36 -1.33
CA SER A 26 -5.28 14.11 -2.34
C SER A 26 -4.18 15.19 -2.40
N LEU A 27 -4.25 16.24 -1.57
CA LEU A 27 -3.46 17.45 -1.76
C LEU A 27 -1.95 17.21 -1.81
N SER A 28 -1.40 16.37 -0.93
CA SER A 28 0.04 16.11 -0.88
C SER A 28 0.55 15.53 -2.21
N ILE A 29 -0.13 14.52 -2.76
CA ILE A 29 0.28 13.91 -4.04
C ILE A 29 -0.01 14.84 -5.22
N LEU A 30 -1.16 15.53 -5.23
CA LEU A 30 -1.50 16.47 -6.30
C LEU A 30 -0.44 17.56 -6.41
N ARG A 31 -0.05 18.14 -5.27
CA ARG A 31 1.02 19.14 -5.21
C ARG A 31 2.36 18.54 -5.59
N ARG A 32 2.70 17.33 -5.12
CA ARG A 32 3.94 16.67 -5.52
C ARG A 32 4.07 16.57 -7.04
N LEU A 33 2.99 16.20 -7.73
CA LEU A 33 2.95 16.10 -9.20
C LEU A 33 3.02 17.47 -9.88
N GLN A 34 2.27 18.47 -9.39
CA GLN A 34 2.32 19.83 -9.94
C GLN A 34 3.70 20.50 -9.76
N PHE A 35 4.36 20.24 -8.63
CA PHE A 35 5.68 20.79 -8.30
C PHE A 35 6.82 20.12 -9.08
N MET A 36 6.57 19.06 -9.86
CA MET A 36 7.57 18.41 -10.72
C MET A 36 8.22 19.36 -11.74
N LYS A 37 7.61 20.52 -12.01
CA LYS A 37 8.12 21.54 -12.93
C LYS A 37 8.98 22.61 -12.24
N THR A 38 9.00 22.63 -10.91
CA THR A 38 9.76 23.60 -10.10
C THR A 38 11.20 23.13 -9.87
N PRO A 39 12.19 24.01 -9.61
CA PRO A 39 13.55 23.58 -9.29
C PRO A 39 13.65 22.60 -8.11
N GLY A 40 12.94 22.87 -7.01
CA GLY A 40 12.97 22.01 -5.81
C GLY A 40 12.18 20.70 -5.93
N GLY A 41 11.09 20.70 -6.70
CA GLY A 41 10.28 19.52 -6.96
C GLY A 41 10.65 18.75 -8.24
N ARG A 42 11.60 19.27 -9.03
CA ARG A 42 11.93 18.84 -10.41
C ARG A 42 12.04 17.34 -10.55
N LYS A 43 11.27 16.70 -11.43
CA LYS A 43 11.43 15.26 -11.68
C LYS A 43 12.84 14.89 -12.15
N THR A 44 13.26 13.68 -11.85
CA THR A 44 14.53 13.07 -12.26
C THR A 44 14.26 11.98 -13.31
N PRO A 45 15.30 11.43 -13.97
CA PRO A 45 15.15 10.23 -14.79
C PRO A 45 14.61 9.02 -14.00
N ASP A 46 14.80 9.01 -12.69
CA ASP A 46 14.37 7.95 -11.76
C ASP A 46 12.99 8.23 -11.13
N SER A 47 12.26 9.23 -11.63
CA SER A 47 10.92 9.56 -11.16
C SER A 47 9.86 8.68 -11.83
N HIS A 48 9.05 8.02 -11.01
CA HIS A 48 7.94 7.17 -11.40
C HIS A 48 6.62 7.72 -10.89
N ILE A 49 5.59 7.66 -11.73
CA ILE A 49 4.21 7.98 -11.37
C ILE A 49 3.41 6.70 -11.49
N LEU A 50 3.06 6.17 -10.33
CA LEU A 50 2.44 4.87 -10.17
C LEU A 50 0.95 5.04 -9.90
N SER A 51 0.10 4.35 -10.64
CA SER A 51 -1.35 4.50 -10.48
C SER A 51 -2.10 3.24 -10.90
N THR A 52 -3.31 3.04 -10.36
CA THR A 52 -4.18 1.94 -10.80
C THR A 52 -4.89 2.22 -12.14
N PHE A 53 -4.73 3.43 -12.67
CA PHE A 53 -5.33 3.92 -13.92
C PHE A 53 -4.42 4.99 -14.55
N ASP A 54 -4.41 5.12 -15.86
CA ASP A 54 -3.61 6.14 -16.58
C ASP A 54 -4.45 6.96 -17.56
N THR A 55 -5.18 6.28 -18.45
CA THR A 55 -5.93 6.80 -19.59
C THR A 55 -7.40 6.38 -19.55
N GLN A 56 -7.73 5.40 -18.71
CA GLN A 56 -9.08 4.94 -18.45
C GLN A 56 -9.62 5.64 -17.20
N THR A 57 -10.93 5.89 -17.16
CA THR A 57 -11.61 6.47 -15.99
C THR A 57 -11.25 5.69 -14.73
N SER A 58 -10.88 6.40 -13.67
CA SER A 58 -10.70 5.75 -12.38
C SER A 58 -12.02 5.13 -11.93
N GLY A 59 -11.97 3.87 -11.49
CA GLY A 59 -13.04 3.32 -10.68
C GLY A 59 -13.13 4.06 -9.34
N LYS A 60 -14.13 3.69 -8.53
CA LYS A 60 -14.25 4.21 -7.15
C LYS A 60 -12.97 3.98 -6.34
N ASP A 61 -12.42 2.78 -6.45
CA ASP A 61 -11.24 2.35 -5.72
C ASP A 61 -9.98 2.57 -6.57
N PHE A 62 -9.17 3.54 -6.18
CA PHE A 62 -7.90 3.82 -6.86
C PHE A 62 -6.81 4.28 -5.92
N LEU A 63 -5.58 4.27 -6.45
CA LEU A 63 -4.41 4.88 -5.84
C LEU A 63 -3.59 5.65 -6.88
N VAL A 64 -2.86 6.65 -6.40
CA VAL A 64 -1.81 7.34 -7.16
C VAL A 64 -0.61 7.56 -6.24
N ALA A 65 0.60 7.29 -6.73
CA ALA A 65 1.84 7.53 -6.02
C ALA A 65 2.89 8.17 -6.92
N PHE A 66 3.77 8.96 -6.31
CA PHE A 66 5.00 9.45 -6.91
C PHE A 66 6.16 8.75 -6.19
N LEU A 67 7.11 8.19 -6.93
CA LEU A 67 8.31 7.53 -6.40
C LEU A 67 9.56 8.09 -7.09
N ASP A 68 10.62 8.36 -6.34
CA ASP A 68 11.93 8.75 -6.88
C ASP A 68 13.06 8.41 -5.89
N PHE A 69 13.76 7.29 -6.13
CA PHE A 69 14.83 6.81 -5.25
C PHE A 69 16.07 7.71 -5.24
N SER A 70 16.29 8.52 -6.28
CA SER A 70 17.41 9.46 -6.33
C SER A 70 17.30 10.59 -5.29
N ARG A 71 16.12 10.76 -4.67
CA ARG A 71 15.88 11.73 -3.59
C ARG A 71 16.38 11.27 -2.24
N GLY A 72 16.67 9.98 -2.06
CA GLY A 72 17.23 9.47 -0.82
C GLY A 72 18.47 10.27 -0.38
N PRO A 73 18.67 10.50 0.93
CA PRO A 73 17.89 10.01 2.06
C PRO A 73 16.68 10.90 2.46
N ASP A 74 16.21 11.80 1.59
CA ASP A 74 14.95 12.53 1.82
C ASP A 74 13.73 11.66 1.45
N THR A 75 12.52 12.21 1.52
CA THR A 75 11.30 11.50 1.10
C THR A 75 11.40 11.01 -0.35
N GLU A 76 11.16 9.72 -0.54
CA GLU A 76 11.24 9.03 -1.82
C GLU A 76 9.85 8.79 -2.43
N MET A 77 8.81 8.64 -1.58
CA MET A 77 7.45 8.39 -2.05
C MET A 77 6.39 9.29 -1.39
N TRP A 78 5.41 9.69 -2.20
CA TRP A 78 4.11 10.21 -1.75
C TRP A 78 3.03 9.32 -2.36
N VAL A 79 1.99 9.00 -1.60
CA VAL A 79 0.91 8.14 -2.05
C VAL A 79 -0.42 8.72 -1.59
N TYR A 80 -1.43 8.55 -2.43
CA TYR A 80 -2.83 8.75 -2.10
C TYR A 80 -3.61 7.50 -2.47
N SER A 81 -4.48 7.05 -1.58
CA SER A 81 -5.53 6.09 -1.87
C SER A 81 -6.91 6.74 -1.68
N SER A 82 -7.85 6.39 -2.54
CA SER A 82 -9.28 6.69 -2.37
C SER A 82 -9.84 6.33 -0.98
N LEU A 83 -9.22 5.38 -0.26
CA LEU A 83 -9.53 5.05 1.13
C LEU A 83 -9.38 6.24 2.11
N GLU A 84 -8.51 7.20 1.77
CA GLU A 84 -8.23 8.38 2.59
C GLU A 84 -9.39 9.37 2.60
N ASN A 85 -10.25 9.37 1.58
CA ASN A 85 -11.40 10.27 1.52
C ASN A 85 -12.51 9.79 2.48
N PRO A 86 -12.87 10.53 3.54
CA PRO A 86 -13.95 10.16 4.44
C PRO A 86 -15.35 10.39 3.87
N THR A 87 -15.52 11.24 2.83
CA THR A 87 -16.85 11.54 2.28
C THR A 87 -17.33 10.46 1.31
N ASP A 88 -16.40 9.84 0.59
CA ASP A 88 -16.65 8.68 -0.28
C ASP A 88 -15.42 7.75 -0.21
N PRO A 89 -15.28 6.99 0.88
CA PRO A 89 -14.13 6.11 1.05
C PRO A 89 -14.20 4.96 0.04
N GLY A 90 -13.05 4.68 -0.57
CA GLY A 90 -12.83 3.44 -1.31
C GLY A 90 -13.04 2.21 -0.41
N HIS A 91 -13.36 1.08 -1.02
CA HIS A 91 -13.55 -0.19 -0.34
C HIS A 91 -12.22 -0.66 0.24
N GLU A 92 -12.17 -0.80 1.57
CA GLU A 92 -10.93 -1.08 2.32
C GLU A 92 -10.17 -2.29 1.77
N ALA A 93 -10.85 -3.42 1.54
CA ALA A 93 -10.20 -4.64 1.02
C ALA A 93 -9.56 -4.44 -0.37
N VAL A 94 -10.18 -3.65 -1.24
CA VAL A 94 -9.65 -3.35 -2.59
C VAL A 94 -8.46 -2.40 -2.48
N CYS A 95 -8.60 -1.32 -1.71
CA CYS A 95 -7.54 -0.36 -1.47
C CYS A 95 -6.32 -0.99 -0.75
N GLU A 96 -6.55 -1.95 0.13
CA GLU A 96 -5.50 -2.73 0.79
C GLU A 96 -4.69 -3.55 -0.22
N GLN A 97 -5.35 -4.31 -1.08
CA GLN A 97 -4.68 -5.06 -2.15
C GLN A 97 -3.93 -4.15 -3.11
N GLN A 98 -4.50 -2.99 -3.43
CA GLN A 98 -3.89 -1.93 -4.22
C GLN A 98 -2.57 -1.41 -3.60
N VAL A 99 -2.56 -1.11 -2.30
CA VAL A 99 -1.35 -0.67 -1.58
C VAL A 99 -0.28 -1.78 -1.56
N LEU A 100 -0.67 -3.03 -1.34
CA LEU A 100 0.28 -4.16 -1.36
C LEU A 100 0.88 -4.37 -2.77
N LYS A 101 0.07 -4.30 -3.82
CA LYS A 101 0.53 -4.35 -5.23
C LYS A 101 1.44 -3.17 -5.57
N LEU A 102 1.15 -1.97 -5.08
CA LEU A 102 2.03 -0.81 -5.21
C LEU A 102 3.41 -1.12 -4.62
N LEU A 103 3.47 -1.60 -3.37
CA LEU A 103 4.76 -1.92 -2.74
C LEU A 103 5.52 -3.04 -3.47
N ALA A 104 4.82 -4.06 -3.99
CA ALA A 104 5.44 -5.07 -4.83
C ALA A 104 6.07 -4.46 -6.10
N ARG A 105 5.36 -3.52 -6.75
CA ARG A 105 5.89 -2.79 -7.92
C ARG A 105 7.10 -1.92 -7.56
N VAL A 106 7.05 -1.22 -6.42
CA VAL A 106 8.19 -0.41 -5.93
C VAL A 106 9.44 -1.27 -5.72
N ARG A 107 9.29 -2.51 -5.24
CA ARG A 107 10.40 -3.47 -5.11
C ARG A 107 11.02 -3.85 -6.44
N GLU A 108 10.20 -4.05 -7.47
CA GLU A 108 10.70 -4.34 -8.82
C GLU A 108 11.51 -3.17 -9.38
N ILE A 109 11.04 -1.95 -9.15
CA ILE A 109 11.75 -0.72 -9.55
C ILE A 109 13.09 -0.62 -8.79
N GLU A 110 13.11 -0.91 -7.49
CA GLU A 110 14.35 -0.89 -6.70
C GLU A 110 15.37 -1.90 -7.21
N LYS A 111 14.96 -3.13 -7.59
CA LYS A 111 15.87 -4.18 -8.07
C LYS A 111 16.68 -3.76 -9.29
N VAL A 112 16.11 -2.92 -10.15
CA VAL A 112 16.77 -2.42 -11.37
C VAL A 112 17.36 -1.02 -11.18
N TYR A 113 17.25 -0.44 -9.98
CA TYR A 113 17.83 0.86 -9.67
C TYR A 113 19.34 0.72 -9.48
N GLU A 114 20.12 1.31 -10.38
CA GLU A 114 21.57 1.09 -10.45
C GLU A 114 22.36 1.89 -9.40
N ALA A 115 21.85 3.05 -8.96
CA ALA A 115 22.58 3.92 -8.05
C ALA A 115 22.52 3.41 -6.61
N GLN A 116 23.60 3.63 -5.86
CA GLN A 116 23.66 3.23 -4.46
C GLN A 116 22.65 4.02 -3.62
N ARG A 117 21.71 3.31 -3.01
CA ARG A 117 20.75 3.89 -2.04
C ARG A 117 21.38 3.99 -0.66
N ALA A 118 21.07 5.07 0.06
CA ALA A 118 21.44 5.22 1.47
C ALA A 118 20.70 4.21 2.37
N THR A 119 19.50 3.80 1.96
CA THR A 119 18.62 2.90 2.72
C THR A 119 18.04 1.80 1.81
N PRO A 120 18.86 0.82 1.35
CA PRO A 120 18.38 -0.30 0.54
C PRO A 120 17.32 -1.13 1.28
N GLY A 121 16.27 -1.59 0.58
CA GLY A 121 15.16 -2.35 1.14
C GLY A 121 14.20 -1.55 2.04
N ILE A 122 14.47 -0.26 2.21
CA ILE A 122 13.69 0.68 3.03
C ILE A 122 13.13 1.76 2.10
N LEU A 123 11.83 2.00 2.17
CA LEU A 123 11.17 3.07 1.42
C LEU A 123 10.80 4.23 2.34
N LEU A 124 11.22 5.45 2.01
CA LEU A 124 10.90 6.65 2.80
C LEU A 124 9.64 7.35 2.26
N ILE A 125 8.51 7.13 2.95
CA ILE A 125 7.21 7.71 2.57
C ILE A 125 6.94 9.00 3.36
N GLY A 126 6.54 10.06 2.66
CA GLY A 126 6.22 11.36 3.26
C GLY A 126 4.72 11.63 3.30
N ALA A 127 4.29 12.39 4.31
CA ALA A 127 2.90 12.78 4.52
C ALA A 127 1.89 11.61 4.41
N LEU A 128 2.25 10.43 4.93
CA LEU A 128 1.44 9.22 4.81
C LEU A 128 0.21 9.32 5.70
N HIS A 129 -0.98 9.22 5.11
CA HIS A 129 -2.24 9.29 5.83
C HIS A 129 -2.37 8.16 6.87
N LYS A 130 -2.94 8.46 8.04
CA LYS A 130 -3.08 7.53 9.17
C LYS A 130 -3.73 6.19 8.80
N LYS A 131 -4.75 6.19 7.92
CA LYS A 131 -5.38 4.95 7.43
C LYS A 131 -4.40 4.04 6.69
N ILE A 132 -3.59 4.61 5.80
CA ILE A 132 -2.60 3.83 5.03
C ILE A 132 -1.47 3.39 5.95
N PHE A 133 -1.05 4.23 6.89
CA PHE A 133 -0.11 3.83 7.93
C PHE A 133 -0.61 2.63 8.75
N GLN A 134 -1.86 2.66 9.22
CA GLN A 134 -2.47 1.55 9.97
C GLN A 134 -2.56 0.26 9.14
N LEU A 135 -2.84 0.38 7.84
CA LEU A 135 -2.79 -0.73 6.90
C LEU A 135 -1.38 -1.32 6.81
N LEU A 136 -0.35 -0.50 6.67
CA LEU A 136 1.04 -0.97 6.68
C LEU A 136 1.42 -1.62 8.03
N GLN A 137 0.92 -1.09 9.16
CA GLN A 137 1.12 -1.70 10.47
C GLN A 137 0.44 -3.07 10.60
N LYS A 138 -0.80 -3.21 10.10
CA LYS A 138 -1.53 -4.48 10.05
C LYS A 138 -0.73 -5.58 9.35
N HIS A 139 0.02 -5.22 8.32
CA HIS A 139 0.90 -6.13 7.57
C HIS A 139 2.33 -6.22 8.12
N SER A 140 2.62 -5.66 9.29
CA SER A 140 3.96 -5.62 9.89
C SER A 140 5.04 -5.02 8.97
N LEU A 141 4.63 -4.10 8.08
CA LEU A 141 5.54 -3.47 7.12
C LEU A 141 6.24 -2.26 7.71
N VAL A 142 5.70 -1.63 8.75
CA VAL A 142 6.30 -0.44 9.39
C VAL A 142 7.48 -0.81 10.29
N LYS A 143 8.71 -0.37 9.97
CA LYS A 143 9.89 -0.53 10.84
C LYS A 143 10.12 0.64 11.78
N THR A 144 10.03 1.86 11.24
CA THR A 144 10.16 3.10 12.00
C THR A 144 9.20 4.14 11.45
N GLN A 145 8.95 5.16 12.26
CA GLN A 145 8.06 6.26 11.94
C GLN A 145 8.44 7.48 12.78
N THR A 146 8.11 8.67 12.29
CA THR A 146 8.06 9.86 13.14
C THR A 146 6.86 9.78 14.11
N PRO A 147 6.83 10.60 15.18
CA PRO A 147 5.59 10.91 15.87
C PRO A 147 4.48 11.38 14.92
N GLU A 148 3.23 11.31 15.38
CA GLU A 148 2.06 11.75 14.61
C GLU A 148 2.11 13.26 14.34
N HIS A 149 1.66 13.66 13.14
CA HIS A 149 1.54 15.06 12.73
C HIS A 149 0.10 15.36 12.33
N PHE A 150 -0.39 16.54 12.69
CA PHE A 150 -1.63 17.09 12.16
C PHE A 150 -1.40 17.70 10.79
N LYS A 151 -2.29 17.38 9.85
CA LYS A 151 -2.44 18.09 8.58
C LYS A 151 -3.19 19.38 8.81
N PHE A 152 -2.49 20.51 8.71
CA PHE A 152 -3.12 21.82 8.63
C PHE A 152 -3.41 22.19 7.18
N LEU A 153 -4.60 22.68 6.90
CA LEU A 153 -4.97 23.27 5.62
C LEU A 153 -5.18 24.77 5.74
N PHE A 154 -4.83 25.50 4.69
CA PHE A 154 -5.06 26.94 4.59
C PHE A 154 -5.70 27.28 3.25
N ARG A 155 -6.72 28.12 3.28
CA ARG A 155 -7.37 28.68 2.10
C ARG A 155 -6.88 30.11 1.91
N VAL A 156 -6.41 30.44 0.70
CA VAL A 156 -5.86 31.76 0.38
C VAL A 156 -6.84 32.89 0.72
N GLU A 157 -8.13 32.68 0.46
CA GLU A 157 -9.21 33.63 0.74
C GLU A 157 -9.48 33.84 2.24
N ASN A 158 -9.07 32.88 3.07
CA ASN A 158 -9.22 32.94 4.52
C ASN A 158 -7.94 33.38 5.23
N LEU A 159 -6.84 33.63 4.49
CA LEU A 159 -5.60 34.08 5.08
C LEU A 159 -5.79 35.48 5.68
N PRO A 160 -5.27 35.73 6.89
CA PRO A 160 -5.31 37.05 7.49
C PRO A 160 -4.45 38.05 6.70
N PRO A 161 -4.71 39.36 6.83
CA PRO A 161 -3.95 40.38 6.13
C PRO A 161 -2.46 40.30 6.48
N GLY A 162 -1.63 40.65 5.50
CA GLY A 162 -0.19 40.76 5.64
C GLY A 162 0.22 41.81 6.67
N LYS A 163 1.48 41.73 7.11
CA LYS A 163 2.09 42.67 8.05
C LYS A 163 3.18 43.48 7.35
N GLU A 164 3.19 44.79 7.57
CA GLU A 164 4.32 45.65 7.23
C GLU A 164 5.49 45.39 8.18
N LEU A 165 6.71 45.40 7.63
CA LEU A 165 7.91 45.20 8.42
C LEU A 165 8.32 46.53 9.09
N PRO A 166 8.71 46.50 10.38
CA PRO A 166 9.34 47.64 11.03
C PRO A 166 10.62 48.10 10.32
N ASP A 167 11.01 49.35 10.57
CA ASP A 167 12.28 49.90 10.08
C ASP A 167 13.47 49.01 10.43
N GLY A 168 14.40 48.90 9.47
CA GLY A 168 15.61 48.09 9.61
C GLY A 168 15.41 46.59 9.33
N LEU A 169 14.20 46.16 8.98
CA LEU A 169 13.92 44.81 8.50
C LEU A 169 13.50 44.82 7.03
N SER A 170 13.88 43.78 6.30
CA SER A 170 13.56 43.64 4.88
C SER A 170 13.12 42.22 4.53
N TRP A 171 12.35 42.11 3.45
CA TRP A 171 12.00 40.82 2.87
C TRP A 171 13.12 40.32 1.96
N SER A 172 13.37 39.01 2.01
CA SER A 172 14.38 38.37 1.19
C SER A 172 14.01 36.91 0.91
N SER A 173 14.84 36.23 0.12
CA SER A 173 14.84 34.78 0.02
C SER A 173 16.04 34.24 0.80
N ILE A 174 15.94 33.01 1.31
CA ILE A 174 17.11 32.38 1.93
C ILE A 174 18.22 32.20 0.89
N LYS A 175 19.40 32.75 1.18
CA LYS A 175 20.58 32.65 0.32
C LYS A 175 21.29 31.33 0.57
N GLN A 176 22.13 30.91 -0.38
CA GLN A 176 22.92 29.70 -0.21
C GLN A 176 23.88 29.79 0.99
N SER A 177 24.36 31.00 1.32
CA SER A 177 25.20 31.28 2.49
C SER A 177 24.48 31.06 3.82
N ASP A 178 23.15 31.11 3.84
CA ASP A 178 22.36 31.05 5.07
C ASP A 178 21.91 29.62 5.39
N ILE A 179 22.09 28.68 4.46
CA ILE A 179 21.71 27.26 4.63
C ILE A 179 22.35 26.61 5.87
N PRO A 180 23.64 26.84 6.20
CA PRO A 180 24.21 26.33 7.45
C PRO A 180 23.47 26.84 8.70
N LEU A 181 23.05 28.10 8.72
CA LEU A 181 22.25 28.65 9.81
C LEU A 181 20.89 27.96 9.88
N VAL A 182 20.17 27.85 8.76
CA VAL A 182 18.88 27.15 8.70
C VAL A 182 18.98 25.72 9.24
N LEU A 183 19.99 24.97 8.81
CA LEU A 183 20.22 23.60 9.26
C LEU A 183 20.57 23.51 10.75
N SER A 184 21.27 24.52 11.31
CA SER A 184 21.58 24.57 12.74
C SER A 184 20.36 24.81 13.63
N ARG A 185 19.20 25.17 13.07
CA ARG A 185 17.96 25.51 13.79
C ARG A 185 16.86 24.46 13.68
N THR A 186 17.16 23.30 13.09
CA THR A 186 16.22 22.18 12.93
C THR A 186 16.88 20.88 13.36
N SER A 187 16.13 20.04 14.07
CA SER A 187 16.56 18.67 14.39
C SER A 187 16.29 17.69 13.25
N ILE A 188 15.46 18.06 12.27
CA ILE A 188 15.16 17.25 11.09
C ILE A 188 16.38 17.30 10.14
N PRO A 189 16.95 16.15 9.73
CA PRO A 189 18.19 16.07 8.97
C PRO A 189 17.99 16.37 7.47
N TYR A 190 17.51 17.58 7.15
CA TYR A 190 17.30 18.00 5.77
C TYR A 190 18.61 18.08 4.98
N GLN A 191 18.56 17.68 3.71
CA GLN A 191 19.70 17.81 2.82
C GLN A 191 19.86 19.25 2.31
N ALA A 192 21.05 19.83 2.53
CA ALA A 192 21.38 21.20 2.07
C ALA A 192 21.11 21.40 0.57
N ARG A 193 21.41 20.38 -0.25
CA ARG A 193 21.19 20.40 -1.71
C ARG A 193 19.73 20.65 -2.09
N LEU A 194 18.77 20.08 -1.34
CA LEU A 194 17.35 20.25 -1.63
C LEU A 194 16.81 21.57 -1.08
N LEU A 195 17.25 22.00 0.11
CA LEU A 195 16.83 23.28 0.67
C LEU A 195 17.20 24.46 -0.25
N LYS A 196 18.37 24.42 -0.89
CA LYS A 196 18.82 25.43 -1.86
C LYS A 196 17.88 25.60 -3.06
N LEU A 197 17.09 24.59 -3.41
CA LEU A 197 16.22 24.58 -4.58
C LEU A 197 14.76 24.90 -4.24
N ASN A 198 14.39 24.86 -2.96
CA ASN A 198 13.02 25.07 -2.53
C ASN A 198 12.69 26.57 -2.51
N PRO A 199 11.49 26.96 -2.97
CA PRO A 199 11.00 28.32 -2.79
C PRO A 199 11.04 28.69 -1.30
N SER A 200 11.56 29.88 -0.98
CA SER A 200 11.72 30.36 0.38
C SER A 200 11.37 31.83 0.51
N MET A 201 11.11 32.23 1.74
CA MET A 201 10.89 33.62 2.15
C MET A 201 11.56 33.83 3.51
N SER A 202 12.21 34.98 3.69
CA SER A 202 12.82 35.38 4.94
C SER A 202 12.56 36.84 5.27
N ILE A 203 12.65 37.16 6.56
CA ILE A 203 12.85 38.51 7.06
C ILE A 203 14.31 38.62 7.48
N GLU A 204 15.00 39.62 6.98
CA GLU A 204 16.41 39.89 7.28
C GLU A 204 16.56 41.23 8.01
N THR A 205 17.63 41.34 8.80
CA THR A 205 18.09 42.62 9.37
C THR A 205 18.75 43.49 8.30
N SER A 206 19.00 44.76 8.63
CA SER A 206 19.73 45.70 7.76
C SER A 206 21.13 45.25 7.36
N VAL A 207 21.75 44.36 8.15
CA VAL A 207 23.05 43.75 7.85
C VAL A 207 22.94 42.41 7.11
N GLY A 208 21.73 42.02 6.68
CA GLY A 208 21.48 40.85 5.85
C GLY A 208 21.41 39.51 6.58
N ILE A 209 21.23 39.52 7.91
CA ILE A 209 21.07 38.31 8.72
C ILE A 209 19.59 37.90 8.77
N PRO A 210 19.21 36.69 8.36
CA PRO A 210 17.83 36.22 8.44
C PRO A 210 17.41 35.93 9.88
N ILE A 211 16.25 36.44 10.28
CA ILE A 211 15.70 36.31 11.64
C ILE A 211 14.40 35.49 11.70
N ALA A 212 13.73 35.34 10.56
CA ALA A 212 12.58 34.45 10.40
C ALA A 212 12.52 33.96 8.96
N TRP A 213 12.14 32.70 8.74
CA TRP A 213 12.08 32.11 7.40
C TRP A 213 11.14 30.93 7.31
N ALA A 214 10.79 30.56 6.08
CA ALA A 214 10.06 29.34 5.75
C ALA A 214 10.34 28.90 4.31
N PHE A 215 10.02 27.64 4.02
CA PHE A 215 10.20 27.02 2.71
C PHE A 215 8.93 26.29 2.24
N LEU A 216 8.80 26.11 0.94
CA LEU A 216 7.85 25.18 0.34
C LEU A 216 8.49 23.82 0.04
N GLY A 217 7.76 22.76 0.38
CA GLY A 217 8.03 21.36 0.07
C GLY A 217 8.10 21.03 -1.41
N PRO A 218 8.74 19.91 -1.80
CA PRO A 218 8.53 19.33 -3.13
C PRO A 218 7.06 18.88 -3.34
N ASP A 219 6.30 18.72 -2.26
CA ASP A 219 4.86 18.48 -2.21
C ASP A 219 4.06 19.75 -1.87
N GLY A 220 4.68 20.93 -1.99
CA GLY A 220 4.05 22.21 -1.68
C GLY A 220 3.73 22.46 -0.20
N SER A 221 4.16 21.58 0.71
CA SER A 221 3.97 21.77 2.16
C SER A 221 4.75 22.98 2.68
N LEU A 222 4.19 23.72 3.64
CA LEU A 222 4.96 24.65 4.46
C LEU A 222 5.91 23.86 5.35
N LYS A 223 7.22 24.14 5.25
CA LYS A 223 8.24 23.45 6.02
C LYS A 223 9.38 24.37 6.46
N VAL A 224 10.15 23.93 7.45
CA VAL A 224 11.31 24.63 7.99
C VAL A 224 10.98 26.08 8.40
N LEU A 225 9.79 26.27 8.99
CA LEU A 225 9.37 27.54 9.56
C LEU A 225 10.18 27.80 10.84
N HIS A 226 10.83 28.95 10.91
CA HIS A 226 11.59 29.37 12.09
C HIS A 226 11.49 30.87 12.33
N CYS A 227 11.65 31.25 13.59
CA CYS A 227 11.88 32.61 14.04
C CYS A 227 12.90 32.55 15.18
N GLU A 228 13.98 33.31 15.04
CA GLU A 228 15.01 33.47 16.08
C GLU A 228 14.36 33.96 17.38
N GLU A 229 14.89 33.48 18.51
CA GLU A 229 14.22 33.52 19.81
C GLU A 229 13.89 34.95 20.26
N GLU A 230 14.84 35.87 20.09
CA GLU A 230 14.72 37.28 20.45
C GLU A 230 13.71 38.05 19.58
N TYR A 231 13.25 37.46 18.47
CA TYR A 231 12.26 38.03 17.55
C TYR A 231 10.87 37.37 17.66
N ARG A 232 10.70 36.34 18.52
CA ARG A 232 9.43 35.62 18.71
C ARG A 232 8.37 36.49 19.38
N GLY A 233 7.10 36.11 19.23
CA GLY A 233 5.96 36.86 19.79
C GLY A 233 5.61 38.15 19.02
N ARG A 234 6.36 38.50 17.96
CA ARG A 234 6.18 39.74 17.17
C ARG A 234 5.42 39.51 15.86
N GLY A 235 4.95 38.28 15.61
CA GLY A 235 4.18 37.90 14.42
C GLY A 235 5.01 37.65 13.15
N PHE A 236 6.35 37.61 13.23
CA PHE A 236 7.20 37.45 12.04
C PHE A 236 7.08 36.07 11.37
N ALA A 237 6.96 34.99 12.13
CA ALA A 237 6.71 33.65 11.56
C ALA A 237 5.45 33.65 10.68
N LYS A 238 4.34 34.19 11.18
CA LYS A 238 3.09 34.37 10.43
C LYS A 238 3.29 35.23 9.18
N ALA A 239 3.98 36.36 9.31
CA ALA A 239 4.21 37.29 8.20
C ALA A 239 5.02 36.64 7.06
N VAL A 240 6.06 35.86 7.39
CA VAL A 240 6.84 35.09 6.41
C VAL A 240 5.97 34.09 5.66
N VAL A 241 5.12 33.33 6.37
CA VAL A 241 4.24 32.35 5.73
C VAL A 241 3.26 33.01 4.76
N LEU A 242 2.63 34.12 5.16
CA LEU A 242 1.72 34.87 4.30
C LEU A 242 2.42 35.32 3.01
N LYS A 243 3.61 35.91 3.14
CA LYS A 243 4.36 36.39 1.98
C LYS A 243 4.87 35.25 1.10
N LEU A 244 5.28 34.12 1.69
CA LEU A 244 5.63 32.90 0.96
C LEU A 244 4.45 32.42 0.11
N PHE A 245 3.25 32.31 0.70
CA PHE A 245 2.05 31.85 -0.01
C PHE A 245 1.63 32.81 -1.13
N HIS A 246 1.70 34.13 -0.89
CA HIS A 246 1.28 35.13 -1.87
C HIS A 246 2.29 35.43 -2.98
N GLU A 247 3.59 35.14 -2.80
CA GLU A 247 4.60 35.55 -3.80
C GLU A 247 5.41 34.39 -4.38
N ARG A 248 5.49 33.26 -3.68
CA ARG A 248 6.37 32.14 -4.10
C ARG A 248 5.62 30.89 -4.57
N SER A 249 4.31 30.83 -4.35
CA SER A 249 3.47 29.71 -4.78
C SER A 249 2.42 30.05 -5.83
N VAL A 250 2.25 31.32 -6.20
CA VAL A 250 1.13 31.79 -7.05
C VAL A 250 1.03 31.09 -8.40
N ASP A 251 2.17 30.79 -9.03
CA ASP A 251 2.18 30.12 -10.34
C ASP A 251 1.90 28.62 -10.26
N ILE A 252 1.98 28.05 -9.05
CA ILE A 252 1.94 26.60 -8.81
C ILE A 252 0.64 26.19 -8.14
N VAL A 253 0.19 26.93 -7.13
CA VAL A 253 -0.97 26.64 -6.30
C VAL A 253 -2.17 27.47 -6.78
N LYS A 254 -2.79 27.01 -7.87
CA LYS A 254 -3.87 27.76 -8.55
C LYS A 254 -5.24 27.68 -7.85
N ASP A 255 -5.47 26.65 -7.05
CA ASP A 255 -6.74 26.43 -6.34
C ASP A 255 -6.79 27.11 -4.95
N GLY A 256 -5.72 27.82 -4.56
CA GLY A 256 -5.63 28.55 -3.30
C GLY A 256 -5.49 27.69 -2.03
N LEU A 257 -5.30 26.37 -2.15
CA LEU A 257 -5.19 25.45 -1.02
C LEU A 257 -3.73 25.16 -0.66
N PHE A 258 -3.32 25.52 0.55
CA PHE A 258 -2.00 25.25 1.12
C PHE A 258 -2.09 24.26 2.27
N HIS A 259 -0.94 23.70 2.66
CA HIS A 259 -0.88 22.78 3.79
C HIS A 259 0.43 22.83 4.55
N ALA A 260 0.40 22.35 5.80
CA ALA A 260 1.55 22.13 6.65
C ALA A 260 1.33 20.87 7.48
N ASP A 261 2.40 20.12 7.75
CA ASP A 261 2.33 18.95 8.62
C ASP A 261 3.08 19.26 9.91
N VAL A 262 2.34 19.29 11.02
CA VAL A 262 2.83 19.80 12.30
C VAL A 262 2.70 18.74 13.37
N GLY A 263 3.80 18.39 14.04
CA GLY A 263 3.79 17.40 15.10
C GLY A 263 2.72 17.70 16.16
N VAL A 264 2.05 16.66 16.66
CA VAL A 264 0.96 16.78 17.65
C VAL A 264 1.43 17.49 18.93
N GLU A 265 2.71 17.35 19.28
CA GLU A 265 3.33 18.01 20.45
C GLU A 265 3.94 19.39 20.13
N ASN A 266 3.94 19.82 18.86
CA ASN A 266 4.50 21.12 18.47
C ASN A 266 3.46 22.24 18.60
N PHE A 267 3.11 22.59 19.83
CA PHE A 267 2.10 23.61 20.14
C PHE A 267 2.42 24.99 19.57
N GLN A 268 3.71 25.34 19.44
CA GLN A 268 4.14 26.63 18.87
C GLN A 268 3.79 26.74 17.39
N SER A 269 4.17 25.75 16.58
CA SER A 269 3.83 25.73 15.16
C SER A 269 2.33 25.58 14.94
N GLN A 270 1.63 24.82 15.78
CA GLN A 270 0.16 24.75 15.74
C GLN A 270 -0.46 26.13 16.02
N GLY A 271 0.08 26.89 16.98
CA GLY A 271 -0.35 28.26 17.27
C GLY A 271 -0.19 29.18 16.05
N VAL A 272 0.94 29.08 15.33
CA VAL A 272 1.13 29.82 14.08
C VAL A 272 0.11 29.40 13.03
N CYS A 273 -0.10 28.10 12.82
CA CYS A 273 -1.06 27.61 11.83
C CYS A 273 -2.49 28.06 12.13
N ARG A 274 -2.93 27.99 13.40
CA ARG A 274 -4.24 28.53 13.83
C ARG A 274 -4.33 30.05 13.62
N SER A 275 -3.24 30.79 13.87
CA SER A 275 -3.21 32.24 13.64
C SER A 275 -3.27 32.64 12.16
N LEU A 276 -3.02 31.70 11.25
CA LEU A 276 -3.18 31.80 9.80
C LEU A 276 -4.58 31.33 9.34
N ASN A 277 -5.51 31.13 10.28
CA ASN A 277 -6.84 30.54 10.05
C ASN A 277 -6.77 29.11 9.47
N GLY A 278 -5.71 28.37 9.77
CA GLY A 278 -5.57 26.99 9.33
C GLY A 278 -6.44 26.02 10.14
N THR A 279 -7.02 25.04 9.46
CA THR A 279 -7.84 23.98 10.07
C THR A 279 -7.07 22.67 10.14
N ILE A 280 -7.29 21.90 11.22
CA ILE A 280 -6.77 20.54 11.34
C ILE A 280 -7.82 19.60 10.76
N GLU A 281 -7.44 18.78 9.79
CA GLU A 281 -8.39 17.91 9.09
C GLU A 281 -8.14 16.41 9.35
N TRP A 282 -6.87 15.98 9.30
CA TRP A 282 -6.48 14.59 9.55
C TRP A 282 -5.06 14.48 10.10
N SER A 283 -4.63 13.24 10.37
CA SER A 283 -3.29 12.92 10.83
C SER A 283 -2.46 12.21 9.78
N VAL A 284 -1.17 12.51 9.77
CA VAL A 284 -0.17 11.92 8.88
C VAL A 284 1.09 11.49 9.64
N TYR A 285 1.89 10.63 9.00
CA TYR A 285 3.19 10.19 9.47
C TYR A 285 4.25 10.43 8.39
N TYR A 286 5.50 10.67 8.81
CA TYR A 286 6.66 10.76 7.94
C TYR A 286 7.65 9.64 8.23
N GLN A 287 8.56 9.41 7.28
CA GLN A 287 9.63 8.41 7.38
C GLN A 287 9.10 7.02 7.74
N VAL A 288 7.94 6.65 7.19
CA VAL A 288 7.38 5.32 7.40
C VAL A 288 8.19 4.35 6.57
N ILE A 289 9.04 3.58 7.24
CA ILE A 289 9.82 2.52 6.60
C ILE A 289 8.87 1.36 6.33
N ALA A 290 8.49 1.14 5.08
CA ALA A 290 7.90 -0.11 4.65
C ALA A 290 9.04 -1.12 4.37
N GLU A 291 9.14 -2.20 5.13
CA GLU A 291 10.08 -3.29 4.82
C GLU A 291 9.67 -3.91 3.50
N MET A 292 10.57 -3.82 2.53
CA MET A 292 10.41 -4.46 1.25
C MET A 292 10.80 -5.95 1.30
N LYS A 293 10.41 -6.66 2.37
CA LYS A 293 10.79 -8.05 2.63
C LYS A 293 10.39 -8.92 1.44
N ALA A 294 11.38 -9.39 0.70
CA ALA A 294 11.20 -10.54 -0.18
C ALA A 294 10.80 -11.72 0.71
N ALA A 295 9.85 -12.54 0.26
CA ALA A 295 9.70 -13.86 0.83
C ALA A 295 11.08 -14.55 0.80
N THR A 296 11.51 -15.05 1.94
CA THR A 296 12.76 -15.78 2.08
C THR A 296 12.77 -16.97 1.13
N ALA A 297 13.96 -17.46 0.75
CA ALA A 297 14.06 -18.66 -0.08
C ALA A 297 13.29 -19.86 0.54
N SER A 298 13.23 -19.91 1.88
CA SER A 298 12.45 -20.88 2.65
C SER A 298 10.94 -20.71 2.49
N GLU A 299 10.42 -19.48 2.57
CA GLU A 299 8.99 -19.18 2.35
C GLU A 299 8.57 -19.45 0.91
N ILE A 300 9.42 -19.10 -0.07
CA ILE A 300 9.20 -19.41 -1.49
C ILE A 300 9.22 -20.93 -1.72
N ALA A 301 10.14 -21.66 -1.09
CA ALA A 301 10.21 -23.12 -1.20
C ALA A 301 8.97 -23.79 -0.58
N LEU A 302 8.53 -23.32 0.60
CA LEU A 302 7.34 -23.83 1.27
C LEU A 302 6.08 -23.61 0.41
N ALA A 303 5.91 -22.42 -0.14
CA ALA A 303 4.72 -22.14 -0.92
C ALA A 303 4.73 -22.83 -2.30
N LYS A 304 5.90 -23.05 -2.92
CA LYS A 304 6.05 -23.93 -4.09
C LYS A 304 5.69 -25.39 -3.74
N GLN A 305 6.09 -25.85 -2.57
CA GLN A 305 5.74 -27.18 -2.08
C GLN A 305 4.22 -27.30 -1.84
N MET A 306 3.59 -26.30 -1.23
CA MET A 306 2.13 -26.25 -1.04
C MET A 306 1.39 -26.24 -2.38
N ALA A 307 1.83 -25.43 -3.35
CA ALA A 307 1.25 -25.39 -4.69
C ALA A 307 1.36 -26.76 -5.40
N SER A 308 2.50 -27.44 -5.26
CA SER A 308 2.71 -28.79 -5.81
C SER A 308 1.77 -29.82 -5.17
N ILE A 309 1.62 -29.80 -3.84
CA ILE A 309 0.69 -30.68 -3.10
C ILE A 309 -0.75 -30.43 -3.55
N ILE A 310 -1.16 -29.16 -3.67
CA ILE A 310 -2.51 -28.79 -4.12
C ILE A 310 -2.76 -29.25 -5.56
N ALA A 311 -1.79 -29.09 -6.45
CA ALA A 311 -1.88 -29.57 -7.83
C ALA A 311 -1.99 -31.09 -7.90
N GLN A 312 -1.22 -31.81 -7.08
CA GLN A 312 -1.29 -33.27 -6.99
C GLN A 312 -2.66 -33.73 -6.46
N MET A 313 -3.17 -33.10 -5.40
CA MET A 313 -4.50 -33.38 -4.87
C MET A 313 -5.60 -33.17 -5.91
N GLY A 314 -5.51 -32.10 -6.70
CA GLY A 314 -6.45 -31.84 -7.81
C GLY A 314 -6.40 -32.91 -8.90
N SER A 315 -5.19 -33.36 -9.27
CA SER A 315 -4.99 -34.46 -10.23
C SER A 315 -5.56 -35.78 -9.70
N ASP A 316 -5.33 -36.11 -8.44
CA ASP A 316 -5.81 -37.35 -7.83
C ASP A 316 -7.34 -37.36 -7.74
N ILE A 317 -7.94 -36.22 -7.40
CA ILE A 317 -9.38 -35.97 -7.46
C ILE A 317 -9.93 -36.20 -8.87
N GLN A 318 -9.29 -35.65 -9.89
CA GLN A 318 -9.73 -35.77 -11.27
C GLN A 318 -9.60 -37.20 -11.78
N SER A 319 -8.52 -37.89 -11.43
CA SER A 319 -8.27 -39.28 -11.78
C SER A 319 -9.29 -40.21 -11.11
N GLY A 320 -9.51 -40.04 -9.81
CA GLY A 320 -10.52 -40.80 -9.07
C GLY A 320 -11.94 -40.57 -9.60
N GLY A 321 -12.29 -39.31 -9.90
CA GLY A 321 -13.57 -38.97 -10.53
C GLY A 321 -13.76 -39.62 -11.91
N SER A 322 -12.70 -39.65 -12.73
CA SER A 322 -12.72 -40.28 -14.05
C SER A 322 -12.84 -41.81 -13.97
N GLN A 323 -12.16 -42.45 -13.01
CA GLN A 323 -12.27 -43.88 -12.75
C GLN A 323 -13.68 -44.26 -12.28
N ILE A 324 -14.26 -43.50 -11.36
CA ILE A 324 -15.64 -43.69 -10.90
C ILE A 324 -16.63 -43.54 -12.06
N ALA A 325 -16.48 -42.50 -12.89
CA ALA A 325 -17.32 -42.29 -14.07
C ALA A 325 -17.22 -43.45 -15.07
N SER A 326 -16.00 -43.92 -15.37
CA SER A 326 -15.79 -45.07 -16.29
C SER A 326 -16.36 -46.39 -15.76
N THR A 327 -16.39 -46.56 -14.44
CA THR A 327 -16.95 -47.75 -13.78
C THR A 327 -18.49 -47.71 -13.82
N LEU A 328 -19.08 -46.54 -13.63
CA LEU A 328 -20.53 -46.33 -13.75
C LEU A 328 -21.01 -46.48 -15.21
N GLU A 329 -20.23 -46.01 -16.17
CA GLU A 329 -20.54 -46.08 -17.59
C GLU A 329 -20.43 -47.53 -18.12
N SER A 330 -19.48 -48.32 -17.60
CA SER A 330 -19.39 -49.75 -17.90
C SER A 330 -20.46 -50.60 -17.20
N ALA A 331 -20.91 -50.21 -15.99
CA ALA A 331 -22.04 -50.83 -15.30
C ALA A 331 -23.40 -50.53 -15.96
N ALA A 332 -23.55 -49.38 -16.65
CA ALA A 332 -24.80 -48.99 -17.31
C ALA A 332 -25.12 -49.80 -18.59
N ILE A 333 -24.17 -50.60 -19.11
CA ILE A 333 -24.28 -51.26 -20.42
C ILE A 333 -24.71 -52.74 -20.35
N THR A 334 -24.87 -53.34 -19.17
CA THR A 334 -25.29 -54.76 -19.08
C THR A 334 -26.33 -54.97 -17.98
N LEU A 335 -27.61 -55.04 -18.35
CA LEU A 335 -28.66 -55.54 -17.47
C LEU A 335 -29.71 -56.35 -18.27
N GLU A 336 -29.76 -57.66 -18.03
CA GLU A 336 -30.98 -58.46 -18.17
C GLU A 336 -31.35 -59.07 -16.78
N ALA A 337 -32.57 -59.58 -16.66
CA ALA A 337 -33.32 -59.61 -15.39
C ALA A 337 -32.77 -60.40 -14.15
N PRO A 338 -31.73 -61.26 -14.14
CA PRO A 338 -31.23 -61.85 -12.89
C PRO A 338 -30.26 -60.96 -12.08
N ASP A 339 -29.87 -59.79 -12.59
CA ASP A 339 -28.65 -59.07 -12.17
C ASP A 339 -28.72 -58.28 -10.84
N THR A 340 -29.82 -58.37 -10.08
CA THR A 340 -29.96 -57.62 -8.81
C THR A 340 -28.97 -58.03 -7.71
N VAL A 341 -28.43 -59.25 -7.74
CA VAL A 341 -27.43 -59.70 -6.75
C VAL A 341 -26.02 -59.17 -7.08
N ILE A 342 -25.69 -59.08 -8.37
CA ILE A 342 -24.41 -58.54 -8.87
C ILE A 342 -24.36 -57.02 -8.63
N LEU A 343 -25.47 -56.31 -8.86
CA LEU A 343 -25.60 -54.88 -8.54
C LEU A 343 -25.27 -54.56 -7.07
N THR A 344 -25.74 -55.36 -6.12
CA THR A 344 -25.37 -55.19 -4.69
C THR A 344 -23.90 -55.48 -4.42
N GLN A 345 -23.29 -56.45 -5.10
CA GLN A 345 -21.86 -56.79 -4.92
C GLN A 345 -20.93 -55.75 -5.54
N ASP A 346 -21.29 -55.17 -6.68
CA ASP A 346 -20.53 -54.11 -7.34
C ASP A 346 -20.71 -52.75 -6.65
N LEU A 347 -21.91 -52.45 -6.11
CA LEU A 347 -22.12 -51.29 -5.25
C LEU A 347 -21.34 -51.41 -3.93
N GLN A 348 -21.31 -52.60 -3.32
CA GLN A 348 -20.50 -52.89 -2.14
C GLN A 348 -19.00 -52.71 -2.45
N SER A 349 -18.52 -53.22 -3.58
CA SER A 349 -17.12 -53.09 -3.99
C SER A 349 -16.75 -51.62 -4.32
N THR A 350 -17.67 -50.89 -4.94
CA THR A 350 -17.50 -49.45 -5.21
C THR A 350 -17.51 -48.64 -3.91
N TYR A 351 -18.35 -49.01 -2.95
CA TYR A 351 -18.41 -48.40 -1.62
C TYR A 351 -17.14 -48.69 -0.81
N GLU A 352 -16.65 -49.92 -0.82
CA GLU A 352 -15.39 -50.32 -0.16
C GLU A 352 -14.18 -49.62 -0.80
N TYR A 353 -14.16 -49.47 -2.12
CA TYR A 353 -13.13 -48.71 -2.81
C TYR A 353 -13.18 -47.21 -2.47
N ALA A 354 -14.38 -46.60 -2.45
CA ALA A 354 -14.56 -45.22 -2.03
C ALA A 354 -14.13 -44.99 -0.57
N GLN A 355 -14.45 -45.92 0.34
CA GLN A 355 -13.97 -45.88 1.71
C GLN A 355 -12.44 -46.01 1.79
N SER A 356 -11.82 -46.88 1.01
CA SER A 356 -10.37 -47.02 0.95
C SER A 356 -9.67 -45.77 0.40
N ALA A 357 -10.24 -45.14 -0.64
CA ALA A 357 -9.75 -43.89 -1.19
C ALA A 357 -9.90 -42.73 -0.19
N MET A 358 -11.01 -42.66 0.53
CA MET A 358 -11.22 -41.68 1.62
C MET A 358 -10.27 -41.90 2.79
N ALA A 359 -10.03 -43.14 3.22
CA ALA A 359 -9.07 -43.44 4.29
C ALA A 359 -7.63 -43.06 3.89
N THR A 360 -7.26 -43.32 2.63
CA THR A 360 -5.96 -42.90 2.07
C THR A 360 -5.86 -41.37 2.05
N PHE A 361 -6.94 -40.71 1.66
CA PHE A 361 -7.03 -39.24 1.63
C PHE A 361 -6.93 -38.62 3.04
N GLU A 362 -7.67 -39.15 4.02
CA GLU A 362 -7.59 -38.71 5.43
C GLU A 362 -6.19 -38.93 6.01
N GLN A 363 -5.55 -40.06 5.70
CA GLN A 363 -4.18 -40.34 6.12
C GLN A 363 -3.18 -39.36 5.52
N GLN A 364 -3.30 -39.05 4.22
CA GLN A 364 -2.44 -38.09 3.54
C GLN A 364 -2.68 -36.65 4.03
N ALA A 365 -3.94 -36.26 4.26
CA ALA A 365 -4.29 -34.97 4.83
C ALA A 365 -3.76 -34.83 6.27
N SER A 366 -3.88 -35.88 7.09
CA SER A 366 -3.33 -35.91 8.45
C SER A 366 -1.79 -35.88 8.46
N ALA A 367 -1.13 -36.57 7.51
CA ALA A 367 0.32 -36.51 7.36
C ALA A 367 0.77 -35.11 6.92
N ALA A 368 0.06 -34.47 6.00
CA ALA A 368 0.30 -33.10 5.58
C ALA A 368 0.08 -32.10 6.74
N ALA A 369 -0.99 -32.25 7.52
CA ALA A 369 -1.26 -31.44 8.71
C ALA A 369 -0.19 -31.63 9.79
N THR A 370 0.32 -32.86 9.98
CA THR A 370 1.41 -33.16 10.92
C THR A 370 2.73 -32.56 10.44
N ALA A 371 3.05 -32.67 9.15
CA ALA A 371 4.24 -32.07 8.56
C ALA A 371 4.19 -30.53 8.63
N PHE A 372 3.01 -29.95 8.37
CA PHE A 372 2.74 -28.53 8.55
C PHE A 372 2.94 -28.12 10.01
N SER A 373 2.35 -28.84 10.96
CA SER A 373 2.49 -28.57 12.40
C SER A 373 3.94 -28.69 12.88
N ALA A 374 4.70 -29.68 12.39
CA ALA A 374 6.11 -29.87 12.72
C ALA A 374 7.01 -28.76 12.14
N GLN A 375 6.69 -28.23 10.96
CA GLN A 375 7.42 -27.10 10.36
C GLN A 375 7.01 -25.74 10.93
N THR A 376 5.80 -25.61 11.51
CA THR A 376 5.31 -24.39 12.17
C THR A 376 5.84 -24.18 13.60
N ALA A 377 6.68 -25.08 14.14
CA ALA A 377 7.24 -24.97 15.48
C ALA A 377 8.16 -23.73 15.69
N ALA A 378 8.52 -23.03 14.62
CA ALA A 378 9.28 -21.78 14.63
C ALA A 378 8.45 -20.52 14.29
N MET A 379 7.16 -20.68 14.01
CA MET A 379 6.26 -19.58 13.67
C MET A 379 5.66 -18.95 14.93
N THR A 380 5.41 -17.65 14.90
CA THR A 380 4.66 -16.99 15.97
C THR A 380 3.19 -17.42 15.94
N GLU A 381 2.52 -17.39 17.10
CA GLU A 381 1.09 -17.73 17.25
C GLU A 381 0.20 -17.00 16.21
N ALA A 382 0.53 -15.75 15.89
CA ALA A 382 -0.19 -14.93 14.93
C ALA A 382 -0.04 -15.40 13.48
N GLU A 383 1.16 -15.85 13.09
CA GLU A 383 1.43 -16.38 11.74
C GLU A 383 0.74 -17.73 11.54
N ARG A 384 0.72 -18.57 12.58
CA ARG A 384 -0.02 -19.84 12.60
C ARG A 384 -1.53 -19.61 12.43
N LEU A 385 -2.10 -18.68 13.20
CA LEU A 385 -3.54 -18.34 13.13
C LEU A 385 -3.93 -17.71 11.79
N ALA A 386 -3.07 -16.90 11.18
CA ALA A 386 -3.32 -16.33 9.86
C ALA A 386 -3.31 -17.39 8.75
N ALA A 387 -2.36 -18.33 8.80
CA ALA A 387 -2.30 -19.45 7.87
C ALA A 387 -3.49 -20.40 8.05
N GLU A 388 -3.88 -20.70 9.28
CA GLU A 388 -5.04 -21.54 9.62
C GLU A 388 -6.36 -20.87 9.19
N ALA A 389 -6.53 -19.58 9.43
CA ALA A 389 -7.70 -18.81 8.97
C ALA A 389 -7.79 -18.71 7.44
N ALA A 390 -6.65 -18.65 6.75
CA ALA A 390 -6.60 -18.68 5.29
C ALA A 390 -7.00 -20.05 4.72
N LEU A 391 -6.75 -21.15 5.43
CA LEU A 391 -7.12 -22.50 5.01
C LEU A 391 -8.57 -22.88 5.38
N GLN A 392 -9.18 -22.19 6.34
CA GLN A 392 -10.43 -22.63 6.95
C GLN A 392 -11.70 -22.57 6.07
N PRO A 393 -11.85 -21.60 5.15
CA PRO A 393 -12.92 -21.63 4.15
C PRO A 393 -12.86 -22.83 3.19
N PHE A 394 -11.73 -23.53 3.14
CA PHE A 394 -11.45 -24.64 2.19
C PHE A 394 -11.51 -26.01 2.86
N LEU A 395 -11.05 -26.13 4.11
CA LEU A 395 -11.25 -27.33 4.92
C LEU A 395 -12.74 -27.59 5.19
N THR A 396 -13.54 -26.53 5.33
CA THR A 396 -14.97 -26.63 5.65
C THR A 396 -15.79 -27.35 4.55
N PRO A 397 -15.70 -27.01 3.25
CA PRO A 397 -16.35 -27.75 2.17
C PRO A 397 -15.85 -29.20 2.01
N MET A 398 -14.55 -29.45 2.23
CA MET A 398 -13.98 -30.79 2.10
C MET A 398 -14.42 -31.72 3.23
N VAL A 399 -14.48 -31.21 4.46
CA VAL A 399 -15.06 -31.92 5.61
C VAL A 399 -16.57 -32.10 5.44
N ALA A 400 -17.28 -31.11 4.87
CA ALA A 400 -18.70 -31.23 4.56
C ALA A 400 -18.97 -32.28 3.47
N TYR A 401 -18.10 -32.39 2.46
CA TYR A 401 -18.13 -33.42 1.43
C TYR A 401 -17.90 -34.82 2.03
N ALA A 402 -16.87 -34.99 2.85
CA ALA A 402 -16.59 -36.26 3.54
C ALA A 402 -17.77 -36.71 4.42
N LYS A 403 -18.42 -35.76 5.12
CA LYS A 403 -19.64 -36.01 5.91
C LYS A 403 -20.85 -36.36 5.05
N ALA A 404 -21.03 -35.72 3.89
CA ALA A 404 -22.13 -36.02 2.98
C ALA A 404 -22.00 -37.43 2.38
N VAL A 405 -20.77 -37.86 2.06
CA VAL A 405 -20.48 -39.22 1.57
C VAL A 405 -20.70 -40.30 2.65
N GLN A 406 -20.50 -39.97 3.93
CA GLN A 406 -20.85 -40.87 5.05
C GLN A 406 -22.35 -40.94 5.36
N GLY A 407 -23.16 -40.00 4.86
CA GLY A 407 -24.51 -39.74 5.36
C GLY A 407 -25.67 -40.38 4.58
N ASP A 408 -25.63 -40.47 3.25
CA ASP A 408 -26.74 -41.06 2.49
C ASP A 408 -26.34 -41.49 1.08
N GLY A 409 -26.65 -42.74 0.75
CA GLY A 409 -26.28 -43.37 -0.51
C GLY A 409 -27.06 -42.86 -1.73
N SER A 410 -26.32 -42.72 -2.83
CA SER A 410 -26.74 -42.72 -4.24
C SER A 410 -27.26 -41.43 -4.91
N ALA A 411 -27.96 -40.50 -4.24
CA ALA A 411 -28.45 -39.28 -4.92
C ALA A 411 -27.54 -38.04 -4.79
N GLN A 412 -26.79 -37.94 -3.70
CA GLN A 412 -25.86 -36.81 -3.47
C GLN A 412 -24.51 -36.97 -4.19
N ALA A 413 -24.14 -38.18 -4.63
CA ALA A 413 -22.89 -38.48 -5.31
C ALA A 413 -22.71 -37.70 -6.64
N THR A 414 -23.80 -37.48 -7.38
CA THR A 414 -23.77 -36.73 -8.65
C THR A 414 -23.60 -35.22 -8.45
N ALA A 415 -24.19 -34.65 -7.39
CA ALA A 415 -23.96 -33.25 -6.99
C ALA A 415 -22.54 -33.07 -6.40
N ALA A 416 -22.03 -34.09 -5.72
CA ALA A 416 -20.66 -34.17 -5.21
C ALA A 416 -19.61 -34.16 -6.34
N MET A 417 -19.85 -34.84 -7.48
CA MET A 417 -18.95 -34.80 -8.64
C MET A 417 -18.86 -33.41 -9.30
N ALA A 418 -19.97 -32.67 -9.37
CA ALA A 418 -19.95 -31.28 -9.84
C ALA A 418 -19.17 -30.36 -8.88
N GLY A 419 -19.23 -30.66 -7.57
CA GLY A 419 -18.40 -30.02 -6.55
C GLY A 419 -16.90 -30.31 -6.69
N LEU A 420 -16.51 -31.53 -7.06
CA LEU A 420 -15.12 -31.94 -7.31
C LEU A 420 -14.48 -31.23 -8.52
N ALA A 421 -15.22 -31.09 -9.63
CA ALA A 421 -14.75 -30.33 -10.79
C ALA A 421 -14.60 -28.82 -10.48
N SER A 422 -15.50 -28.29 -9.65
CA SER A 422 -15.40 -26.92 -9.14
C SER A 422 -14.19 -26.76 -8.19
N ALA A 423 -13.94 -27.75 -7.32
CA ALA A 423 -12.80 -27.77 -6.41
C ALA A 423 -11.45 -27.87 -7.15
N ALA A 424 -11.35 -28.70 -8.19
CA ALA A 424 -10.14 -28.80 -9.03
C ALA A 424 -9.84 -27.48 -9.77
N SER A 425 -10.86 -26.80 -10.28
CA SER A 425 -10.72 -25.47 -10.89
C SER A 425 -10.31 -24.39 -9.86
N GLN A 426 -10.80 -24.48 -8.63
CA GLN A 426 -10.41 -23.61 -7.52
C GLN A 426 -8.96 -23.87 -7.05
N CYS A 427 -8.50 -25.13 -7.09
CA CYS A 427 -7.09 -25.48 -6.82
C CYS A 427 -6.13 -24.86 -7.83
N ALA A 428 -6.48 -24.85 -9.13
CA ALA A 428 -5.67 -24.18 -10.16
C ALA A 428 -5.61 -22.66 -9.95
N ALA A 429 -6.74 -22.02 -9.66
CA ALA A 429 -6.80 -20.58 -9.34
C ALA A 429 -6.04 -20.22 -8.05
N LEU A 430 -5.96 -21.15 -7.09
CA LEU A 430 -5.20 -21.00 -5.84
C LEU A 430 -3.69 -21.09 -6.08
N VAL A 431 -3.23 -22.02 -6.92
CA VAL A 431 -1.82 -22.12 -7.35
C VAL A 431 -1.41 -20.82 -8.04
N GLU A 432 -2.27 -20.27 -8.90
CA GLU A 432 -2.04 -18.99 -9.57
C GLU A 432 -2.00 -17.81 -8.59
N SER A 433 -2.90 -17.77 -7.61
CA SER A 433 -2.93 -16.74 -6.56
C SER A 433 -1.69 -16.79 -5.65
N LEU A 434 -1.23 -17.99 -5.27
CA LEU A 434 0.01 -18.17 -4.51
C LEU A 434 1.24 -17.72 -5.33
N ASN A 435 1.30 -18.09 -6.60
CA ASN A 435 2.37 -17.63 -7.50
C ASN A 435 2.38 -16.11 -7.64
N GLN A 436 1.21 -15.45 -7.72
CA GLN A 436 1.10 -13.99 -7.76
C GLN A 436 1.52 -13.30 -6.46
N ILE A 437 1.20 -13.89 -5.29
CA ILE A 437 1.60 -13.36 -3.98
C ILE A 437 3.12 -13.44 -3.79
N LEU A 438 3.75 -14.46 -4.37
CA LEU A 438 5.20 -14.72 -4.25
C LEU A 438 6.04 -14.10 -5.37
N GLY A 439 5.41 -13.50 -6.39
CA GLY A 439 6.10 -12.95 -7.55
C GLY A 439 6.75 -14.01 -8.45
N ILE A 440 6.18 -15.22 -8.51
CA ILE A 440 6.65 -16.32 -9.37
C ILE A 440 5.88 -16.24 -10.69
N SER A 441 6.57 -15.92 -11.80
CA SER A 441 5.98 -15.96 -13.14
C SER A 441 5.71 -17.41 -13.55
N THR A 442 4.48 -17.74 -13.91
CA THR A 442 4.13 -19.00 -14.57
C THR A 442 4.53 -18.89 -16.05
N SER A 443 5.48 -19.70 -16.50
CA SER A 443 5.85 -19.87 -17.92
C SER A 443 4.97 -20.89 -18.60
#